data_AF-A0A495J0Y1-F1
#
_entry.id   AF-A0A495J0Y1-F1
#
_cell.length_a   1.000
_cell.length_b   1.000
_cell.length_c   1.000
_cell.angle_alpha   90.00
_cell.angle_beta   90.00
_cell.angle_gamma   90.00
#
_symmetry.space_group_name_H-M   'P 1'
#
loop_
_entity.id
_entity.type
_entity.pdbx_description
1 polymer ?
#
loop_
_entity_poly.entity_id
_entity_poly.type
_entity_poly.pdbx_seq_one_letter_code
_entity_poly.pdbx_strand_id
1 'polypeptide(L)'
;MNYNEIKNKLPKCWEDITLATYQKLSAIEVQDDLFDEIIFTQKIESDINTNIEIICLLTGAINDDINALTMVQLTDLISVLAFMDTEIEPSANKIKFKKYNELSYDDFISYTKYWENQSEVFNNLDTMLSIFSKDKLSNEYFLNLSIPEALQCFFILQQNTKKYLRSSTVSLLNQLVKIKLKELKKMLMLYCRNLFQSKKTLTANGVIG
;
A
#
# COMPACT_ATOMS: atom_id res chain seq x y z
N MET A 1 9.62 17.77 -31.80
CA MET A 1 8.27 18.20 -31.39
C MET A 1 8.28 19.71 -31.16
N ASN A 2 7.19 20.43 -31.47
CA ASN A 2 7.14 21.87 -31.17
C ASN A 2 6.55 22.15 -29.77
N TYR A 3 6.78 23.36 -29.25
CA TYR A 3 6.32 23.81 -27.93
C TYR A 3 4.82 23.55 -27.67
N ASN A 4 3.96 23.89 -28.63
CA ASN A 4 2.51 23.75 -28.47
C ASN A 4 2.08 22.28 -28.44
N GLU A 5 2.73 21.42 -29.22
CA GLU A 5 2.49 19.98 -29.20
C GLU A 5 2.86 19.38 -27.84
N ILE A 6 4.00 19.76 -27.28
CA ILE A 6 4.45 19.31 -25.95
C ILE A 6 3.45 19.76 -24.89
N LYS A 7 3.11 21.05 -24.87
CA LYS A 7 2.16 21.63 -23.91
C LYS A 7 0.79 20.95 -23.94
N ASN A 8 0.30 20.63 -25.13
CA ASN A 8 -1.02 19.99 -25.28
C ASN A 8 -1.03 18.52 -24.86
N LYS A 9 0.12 17.84 -24.85
CA LYS A 9 0.23 16.45 -24.38
C LYS A 9 0.50 16.32 -22.89
N LEU A 10 0.95 17.38 -22.22
CA LEU A 10 1.19 17.32 -20.78
C LEU A 10 -0.13 17.06 -20.03
N PRO A 11 -0.11 16.14 -19.04
CA PRO A 11 -1.25 15.96 -18.15
C PRO A 11 -1.51 17.25 -17.39
N LYS A 12 -2.78 17.50 -17.05
CA LYS A 12 -3.18 18.70 -16.29
C LYS A 12 -3.61 18.38 -14.86
N CYS A 13 -3.87 17.11 -14.59
CA CYS A 13 -4.28 16.62 -13.29
C CYS A 13 -3.89 15.14 -13.10
N TRP A 14 -4.09 14.62 -11.89
CA TRP A 14 -3.73 13.24 -11.54
C TRP A 14 -4.54 12.19 -12.28
N GLU A 15 -5.75 12.53 -12.74
CA GLU A 15 -6.62 11.67 -13.54
C GLU A 15 -6.03 11.33 -14.91
N ASP A 16 -5.19 12.22 -15.46
CA ASP A 16 -4.54 12.02 -16.77
C ASP A 16 -3.32 11.08 -16.67
N ILE A 17 -2.84 10.80 -15.46
CA ILE A 17 -1.65 9.96 -15.22
C ILE A 17 -2.09 8.53 -14.90
N THR A 18 -1.53 7.57 -15.63
CA THR A 18 -1.72 6.15 -15.37
C THR A 18 -0.72 5.61 -14.35
N LEU A 19 -1.06 4.51 -13.68
CA LEU A 19 -0.16 3.82 -12.74
C LEU A 19 1.19 3.46 -13.39
N ALA A 20 1.18 3.00 -14.65
CA ALA A 20 2.40 2.71 -15.39
C ALA A 20 3.31 3.94 -15.55
N THR A 21 2.73 5.11 -15.85
CA THR A 21 3.49 6.36 -15.96
C THR A 21 4.04 6.77 -14.60
N TYR A 22 3.25 6.64 -13.54
CA TYR A 22 3.67 7.00 -12.19
C TYR A 22 4.80 6.12 -11.64
N GLN A 23 4.78 4.81 -11.93
CA GLN A 23 5.90 3.92 -11.60
C GLN A 23 7.21 4.40 -12.23
N LYS A 24 7.16 4.83 -13.49
CA LYS A 24 8.34 5.38 -14.18
C LYS A 24 8.78 6.72 -13.59
N LEU A 25 7.84 7.60 -13.23
CA LEU A 25 8.15 8.86 -12.54
C LEU A 25 8.84 8.62 -11.21
N SER A 26 8.38 7.63 -10.43
CA SER A 26 8.98 7.29 -9.13
C SER A 26 10.39 6.70 -9.22
N ALA A 27 10.80 6.25 -10.41
CA ALA A 27 12.14 5.74 -10.68
C ALA A 27 13.13 6.83 -11.11
N ILE A 28 12.66 8.06 -11.36
CA ILE A 28 13.53 9.21 -11.62
C ILE A 28 14.19 9.57 -10.28
N GLU A 29 15.49 9.28 -10.15
CA GLU A 29 16.25 9.56 -8.95
C GLU A 29 16.41 11.07 -8.76
N VAL A 30 15.78 11.62 -7.72
CA VAL A 30 16.13 12.96 -7.23
C VAL A 30 17.40 12.78 -6.41
N GLN A 31 18.55 13.16 -6.97
CA GLN A 31 19.80 13.26 -6.22
C GLN A 31 19.68 14.41 -5.21
N ASP A 32 19.19 14.08 -4.01
CA ASP A 32 19.22 14.98 -2.87
C ASP A 32 20.62 14.94 -2.24
N ASP A 33 21.56 15.63 -2.89
CA ASP A 33 22.89 15.83 -2.33
C ASP A 33 22.81 16.84 -1.16
N LEU A 34 23.16 16.32 0.01
CA LEU A 34 23.35 17.04 1.27
C LEU A 34 24.47 18.10 1.14
N PHE A 35 24.15 19.37 1.46
CA PHE A 35 24.99 20.51 1.94
C PHE A 35 25.56 21.62 0.99
N ASP A 36 25.63 22.83 1.57
CA ASP A 36 26.47 24.03 1.32
C ASP A 36 26.26 24.97 0.10
N GLU A 37 26.35 26.29 0.37
CA GLU A 37 25.99 27.45 -0.48
C GLU A 37 26.68 27.55 -1.86
N ILE A 38 27.74 26.79 -2.13
CA ILE A 38 28.42 26.75 -3.45
C ILE A 38 27.65 25.89 -4.46
N ILE A 39 26.70 25.07 -4.00
CA ILE A 39 25.90 24.11 -4.80
C ILE A 39 24.63 24.73 -5.39
N PHE A 40 24.32 26.01 -5.16
CA PHE A 40 23.03 26.59 -5.60
C PHE A 40 22.81 26.51 -7.12
N THR A 41 23.85 26.78 -7.92
CA THR A 41 23.78 26.67 -9.39
C THR A 41 23.73 25.22 -9.89
N GLN A 42 24.46 24.30 -9.26
CA GLN A 42 24.41 22.86 -9.58
C GLN A 42 23.06 22.25 -9.22
N LYS A 43 22.46 22.68 -8.11
CA LYS A 43 21.12 22.25 -7.70
C LYS A 43 20.06 22.71 -8.70
N ILE A 44 20.11 23.98 -9.12
CA ILE A 44 19.19 24.50 -10.14
C ILE A 44 19.33 23.73 -11.45
N GLU A 45 20.55 23.41 -11.89
CA GLU A 45 20.79 22.63 -13.10
C GLU A 45 20.24 21.20 -12.96
N SER A 46 20.43 20.56 -11.81
CA SER A 46 19.85 19.25 -11.50
C SER A 46 18.33 19.26 -11.49
N ASP A 47 17.71 20.25 -10.85
CA ASP A 47 16.25 20.42 -10.78
C ASP A 47 15.67 20.65 -12.18
N ILE A 48 16.33 21.45 -13.01
CA ILE A 48 15.92 21.70 -14.40
C ILE A 48 16.03 20.42 -15.23
N ASN A 49 17.14 19.68 -15.11
CA ASN A 49 17.33 18.41 -15.83
C ASN A 49 16.27 17.37 -15.44
N THR A 50 15.95 17.27 -14.15
CA THR A 50 14.90 16.40 -13.63
C THR A 50 13.54 16.76 -14.22
N ASN A 51 13.20 18.07 -14.26
CA ASN A 51 11.97 18.55 -14.88
C ASN A 51 11.91 18.24 -16.39
N ILE A 52 13.04 18.35 -17.10
CA ILE A 52 13.14 18.00 -18.52
C ILE A 52 12.88 16.50 -18.71
N GLU A 53 13.46 15.64 -17.88
CA GLU A 53 13.23 14.19 -17.92
C GLU A 53 11.77 13.83 -17.66
N ILE A 54 11.14 14.47 -16.67
CA ILE A 54 9.70 14.32 -16.38
C ILE A 54 8.86 14.72 -17.60
N ILE A 55 9.13 15.89 -18.20
CA ILE A 55 8.40 16.36 -19.39
C ILE A 55 8.59 15.39 -20.56
N CYS A 56 9.81 14.91 -20.80
CA CYS A 56 10.09 13.91 -21.84
C CYS A 56 9.31 12.62 -21.61
N LEU A 57 9.29 12.12 -20.36
CA LEU A 57 8.58 10.90 -20.00
C LEU A 57 7.06 11.04 -20.21
N LEU A 58 6.48 12.16 -19.80
CA LEU A 58 5.03 12.40 -19.89
C LEU A 58 4.54 12.62 -21.32
N THR A 59 5.36 13.24 -22.17
CA THR A 59 4.96 13.64 -23.53
C THR A 59 5.49 12.72 -24.64
N GLY A 60 6.51 11.92 -24.33
CA GLY A 60 7.28 11.14 -25.29
C GLY A 60 8.21 11.98 -26.17
N ALA A 61 8.48 13.24 -25.78
CA ALA A 61 9.41 14.11 -26.48
C ALA A 61 10.86 13.64 -26.30
N ILE A 62 11.71 13.93 -27.29
CA ILE A 62 13.15 13.69 -27.21
C ILE A 62 13.79 14.85 -26.45
N ASN A 63 14.83 14.58 -25.65
CA ASN A 63 15.49 15.59 -24.82
C ASN A 63 15.94 16.83 -25.63
N ASP A 64 16.46 16.63 -26.85
CA ASP A 64 16.85 17.72 -27.76
C ASP A 64 15.70 18.68 -28.12
N ASP A 65 14.46 18.17 -28.24
CA ASP A 65 13.29 19.00 -28.52
C ASP A 65 12.97 19.94 -27.34
N ILE A 66 13.21 19.49 -26.10
CA ILE A 66 12.97 20.27 -24.89
C ILE A 66 14.12 21.26 -24.66
N ASN A 67 15.37 20.84 -24.88
CA ASN A 67 16.56 21.69 -24.73
C ASN A 67 16.60 22.85 -25.74
N ALA A 68 15.92 22.71 -26.88
CA ALA A 68 15.77 23.78 -27.87
C ALA A 68 14.75 24.87 -27.45
N LEU A 69 13.95 24.65 -26.40
CA LEU A 69 12.97 25.62 -25.92
C LEU A 69 13.65 26.78 -25.19
N THR A 70 13.02 27.94 -25.25
CA THR A 70 13.44 29.07 -24.41
C THR A 70 13.12 28.79 -22.94
N MET A 71 13.88 29.38 -22.02
CA MET A 71 13.60 29.24 -20.58
C MET A 71 12.18 29.66 -20.21
N VAL A 72 11.62 30.69 -20.85
CA VAL A 72 10.23 31.12 -20.63
C VAL A 72 9.23 30.01 -20.99
N GLN A 73 9.45 29.34 -22.12
CA GLN A 73 8.61 28.21 -22.55
C GLN A 73 8.77 27.02 -21.60
N LEU A 74 9.99 26.72 -21.18
CA LEU A 74 10.26 25.64 -20.23
C LEU A 74 9.57 25.89 -18.88
N THR A 75 9.68 27.10 -18.33
CA THR A 75 8.99 27.48 -17.09
C THR A 75 7.47 27.39 -17.24
N ASP A 76 6.89 27.75 -18.39
CA ASP A 76 5.46 27.58 -18.65
C ASP A 76 5.07 26.09 -18.63
N LEU A 77 5.86 25.19 -19.25
CA LEU A 77 5.62 23.74 -19.17
C LEU A 77 5.73 23.21 -17.74
N ILE A 78 6.74 23.64 -16.97
CA ILE A 78 6.91 23.27 -15.56
C ILE A 78 5.71 23.74 -14.74
N SER A 79 5.18 24.95 -15.00
CA SER A 79 4.01 25.47 -14.29
C SER A 79 2.75 24.63 -14.50
N VAL A 80 2.61 23.97 -15.66
CA VAL A 80 1.50 23.02 -15.92
C VAL A 80 1.61 21.80 -15.02
N LEU A 81 2.83 21.38 -14.67
CA LEU A 81 3.09 20.24 -13.79
C LEU A 81 2.94 20.53 -12.30
N ALA A 82 2.63 21.78 -11.92
CA ALA A 82 2.47 22.16 -10.50
C ALA A 82 1.37 21.37 -9.75
N PHE A 83 0.44 20.72 -10.46
CA PHE A 83 -0.52 19.81 -9.82
C PHE A 83 0.18 18.58 -9.18
N MET A 84 1.39 18.22 -9.61
CA MET A 84 2.15 17.11 -9.03
C MET A 84 2.57 17.38 -7.57
N ASP A 85 2.61 18.65 -7.16
CA ASP A 85 2.86 19.05 -5.77
C ASP A 85 1.60 19.03 -4.91
N THR A 86 0.43 18.71 -5.49
CA THR A 86 -0.85 18.65 -4.79
C THR A 86 -1.18 17.24 -4.32
N GLU A 87 -1.92 17.12 -3.22
CA GLU A 87 -2.36 15.84 -2.68
C GLU A 87 -3.28 15.11 -3.67
N ILE A 88 -3.04 13.81 -3.83
CA ILE A 88 -3.84 12.95 -4.71
C ILE A 88 -5.12 12.57 -3.96
N GLU A 89 -6.26 13.06 -4.46
CA GLU A 89 -7.55 12.64 -3.92
C GLU A 89 -7.98 11.27 -4.52
N PRO A 90 -8.39 10.29 -3.70
CA PRO A 90 -8.89 9.02 -4.21
C PRO A 90 -10.18 9.22 -5.02
N SER A 91 -10.24 8.63 -6.21
CA SER A 91 -11.45 8.64 -7.03
C SER A 91 -12.20 7.31 -6.93
N ALA A 92 -13.51 7.34 -7.16
CA ALA A 92 -14.32 6.13 -7.08
C ALA A 92 -13.93 5.13 -8.19
N ASN A 93 -13.65 3.88 -7.81
CA ASN A 93 -13.46 2.77 -8.75
C ASN A 93 -14.56 1.71 -8.60
N LYS A 94 -14.76 0.90 -9.65
CA LYS A 94 -15.76 -0.18 -9.69
C LYS A 94 -15.17 -1.56 -9.33
N ILE A 95 -13.90 -1.63 -8.98
CA ILE A 95 -13.17 -2.89 -8.80
C ILE A 95 -13.60 -3.54 -7.49
N LYS A 96 -13.97 -4.82 -7.56
CA LYS A 96 -14.33 -5.59 -6.38
C LYS A 96 -13.11 -6.33 -5.86
N PHE A 97 -12.76 -6.07 -4.60
CA PHE A 97 -11.64 -6.73 -3.94
C PHE A 97 -12.11 -7.90 -3.07
N LYS A 98 -11.33 -8.98 -3.09
CA LYS A 98 -11.39 -10.11 -2.16
C LYS A 98 -11.20 -9.58 -0.73
N LYS A 99 -11.94 -10.16 0.20
CA LYS A 99 -11.62 -9.97 1.62
C LYS A 99 -10.35 -10.75 1.95
N TYR A 100 -9.63 -10.35 2.98
CA TYR A 100 -8.40 -11.01 3.39
C TYR A 100 -8.59 -12.52 3.69
N ASN A 101 -9.74 -12.91 4.24
CA ASN A 101 -10.09 -14.30 4.51
C ASN A 101 -10.53 -15.10 3.27
N GLU A 102 -10.71 -14.44 2.12
CA GLU A 102 -11.02 -15.07 0.83
C GLU A 102 -9.74 -15.34 0.01
N LEU A 103 -8.57 -14.88 0.47
CA LEU A 103 -7.29 -15.17 -0.16
C LEU A 103 -6.89 -16.63 0.07
N SER A 104 -6.39 -17.26 -0.99
CA SER A 104 -5.72 -18.56 -0.84
C SER A 104 -4.36 -18.39 -0.14
N TYR A 105 -3.83 -19.48 0.39
CA TYR A 105 -2.49 -19.45 0.99
C TYR A 105 -1.40 -19.11 -0.05
N ASP A 106 -1.56 -19.58 -1.29
CA ASP A 106 -0.66 -19.27 -2.39
C ASP A 106 -0.71 -17.79 -2.79
N ASP A 107 -1.91 -17.20 -2.84
CA ASP A 107 -2.11 -15.77 -3.05
C ASP A 107 -1.40 -14.95 -1.95
N PHE A 108 -1.52 -15.40 -0.70
CA PHE A 108 -0.87 -14.75 0.43
C PHE A 108 0.66 -14.82 0.36
N ILE A 109 1.23 -15.99 0.06
CA ILE A 109 2.69 -16.14 -0.14
C ILE A 109 3.18 -15.25 -1.27
N SER A 110 2.41 -15.18 -2.37
CA SER A 110 2.78 -14.35 -3.52
C SER A 110 2.80 -12.88 -3.12
N TYR A 111 1.77 -12.41 -2.42
CA TYR A 111 1.72 -11.04 -1.90
C TYR A 111 2.89 -10.72 -0.96
N THR A 112 3.23 -11.61 -0.01
CA THR A 112 4.34 -11.36 0.92
C THR A 112 5.68 -11.26 0.20
N LYS A 113 5.92 -12.07 -0.84
CA LYS A 113 7.16 -11.99 -1.64
C LYS A 113 7.33 -10.61 -2.29
N TYR A 114 6.25 -10.07 -2.86
CA TYR A 114 6.30 -8.74 -3.49
C TYR A 114 6.41 -7.61 -2.46
N TRP A 115 5.93 -7.82 -1.24
CA TRP A 115 6.00 -6.83 -0.16
C TRP A 115 7.37 -6.79 0.52
N GLU A 116 8.04 -7.93 0.68
CA GLU A 116 9.33 -8.05 1.36
C GLU A 116 10.47 -7.34 0.61
N ASN A 117 10.38 -7.27 -0.72
CA ASN A 117 11.37 -6.57 -1.54
C ASN A 117 11.04 -5.07 -1.65
N GLN A 118 11.33 -4.31 -0.58
CA GLN A 118 10.95 -2.89 -0.45
C GLN A 118 11.36 -2.02 -1.64
N SER A 119 12.50 -2.30 -2.28
CA SER A 119 12.98 -1.58 -3.47
C SER A 119 12.14 -1.82 -4.72
N GLU A 120 11.38 -2.92 -4.78
CA GLU A 120 10.55 -3.28 -5.94
C GLU A 120 9.05 -3.16 -5.67
N VAL A 121 8.63 -2.74 -4.47
CA VAL A 121 7.21 -2.65 -4.10
C VAL A 121 6.44 -1.77 -5.09
N PHE A 122 7.02 -0.64 -5.48
CA PHE A 122 6.42 0.28 -6.45
C PHE A 122 6.25 -0.36 -7.83
N ASN A 123 7.19 -1.20 -8.26
CA ASN A 123 7.13 -1.88 -9.55
C ASN A 123 6.09 -3.02 -9.57
N ASN A 124 5.76 -3.58 -8.40
CA ASN A 124 4.85 -4.72 -8.27
C ASN A 124 3.42 -4.33 -7.87
N LEU A 125 3.08 -3.03 -7.86
CA LEU A 125 1.77 -2.53 -7.41
C LEU A 125 0.59 -3.13 -8.20
N ASP A 126 0.72 -3.25 -9.51
CA ASP A 126 -0.25 -3.89 -10.40
C ASP A 126 -0.52 -5.36 -10.03
N THR A 127 0.54 -6.10 -9.74
CA THR A 127 0.50 -7.51 -9.35
C THR A 127 -0.11 -7.68 -7.96
N MET A 128 0.22 -6.79 -7.03
CA MET A 128 -0.42 -6.77 -5.71
C MET A 128 -1.93 -6.52 -5.83
N LEU A 129 -2.35 -5.57 -6.66
CA LEU A 129 -3.78 -5.30 -6.89
C LEU A 129 -4.50 -6.49 -7.54
N SER A 130 -3.86 -7.17 -8.48
CA SER A 130 -4.46 -8.31 -9.20
C SER A 130 -4.71 -9.52 -8.29
N ILE A 131 -3.81 -9.81 -7.34
CA ILE A 131 -3.98 -10.90 -6.34
C ILE A 131 -5.30 -10.74 -5.56
N PHE A 132 -5.61 -9.50 -5.16
CA PHE A 132 -6.80 -9.19 -4.38
C PHE A 132 -8.05 -8.93 -5.23
N SER A 133 -7.96 -8.88 -6.55
CA SER A 133 -9.12 -8.66 -7.41
C SER A 133 -10.05 -9.88 -7.43
N LYS A 134 -11.37 -9.67 -7.33
CA LYS A 134 -12.36 -10.75 -7.48
C LYS A 134 -12.53 -11.19 -8.92
N ASP A 135 -12.44 -10.24 -9.85
CA ASP A 135 -12.83 -10.44 -11.24
C ASP A 135 -11.67 -10.95 -12.12
N LYS A 136 -10.54 -11.39 -11.52
CA LYS A 136 -9.31 -11.84 -12.21
C LYS A 136 -8.88 -10.89 -13.34
N LEU A 137 -8.83 -9.60 -13.02
CA LEU A 137 -8.37 -8.57 -13.96
C LEU A 137 -6.87 -8.75 -14.25
N SER A 138 -6.46 -8.47 -15.49
CA SER A 138 -5.05 -8.53 -15.89
C SER A 138 -4.22 -7.42 -15.25
N ASN A 139 -2.92 -7.64 -15.12
CA ASN A 139 -1.99 -6.61 -14.68
C ASN A 139 -2.02 -5.36 -15.57
N GLU A 140 -2.14 -5.54 -16.88
CA GLU A 140 -2.32 -4.43 -17.84
C GLU A 140 -3.53 -3.55 -17.52
N TYR A 141 -4.62 -4.12 -17.00
CA TYR A 141 -5.77 -3.34 -16.57
C TYR A 141 -5.39 -2.38 -15.43
N PHE A 142 -4.65 -2.87 -14.43
CA PHE A 142 -4.22 -2.07 -13.28
C PHE A 142 -3.20 -1.00 -13.66
N LEU A 143 -2.27 -1.32 -14.56
CA LEU A 143 -1.28 -0.39 -15.08
C LEU A 143 -1.91 0.82 -15.80
N ASN A 144 -3.08 0.62 -16.42
CA ASN A 144 -3.81 1.67 -17.13
C ASN A 144 -4.81 2.43 -16.24
N LEU A 145 -4.92 2.10 -14.96
CA LEU A 145 -5.75 2.88 -14.03
C LEU A 145 -5.15 4.27 -13.83
N SER A 146 -6.02 5.27 -13.70
CA SER A 146 -5.59 6.58 -13.23
C SER A 146 -5.04 6.50 -11.79
N ILE A 147 -4.13 7.40 -11.41
CA ILE A 147 -3.56 7.39 -10.04
C ILE A 147 -4.63 7.54 -8.95
N PRO A 148 -5.63 8.42 -9.08
CA PRO A 148 -6.74 8.49 -8.14
C PRO A 148 -7.49 7.16 -7.94
N GLU A 149 -7.71 6.41 -9.02
CA GLU A 149 -8.40 5.12 -8.96
C GLU A 149 -7.52 4.03 -8.33
N ALA A 150 -6.23 4.02 -8.67
CA ALA A 150 -5.25 3.11 -8.10
C ALA A 150 -5.09 3.35 -6.59
N LEU A 151 -5.01 4.61 -6.15
CA LEU A 151 -4.97 4.98 -4.74
C LEU A 151 -6.20 4.50 -3.99
N GLN A 152 -7.40 4.66 -4.58
CA GLN A 152 -8.63 4.13 -4.02
C GLN A 152 -8.60 2.61 -3.88
N CYS A 153 -8.00 1.87 -4.83
CA CYS A 153 -7.80 0.42 -4.70
C CYS A 153 -7.02 0.08 -3.43
N PHE A 154 -5.87 0.73 -3.22
CA PHE A 154 -5.05 0.52 -2.04
C PHE A 154 -5.77 0.91 -0.75
N PHE A 155 -6.55 1.99 -0.77
CA PHE A 155 -7.35 2.40 0.37
C PHE A 155 -8.40 1.35 0.75
N ILE A 156 -9.10 0.79 -0.24
CA ILE A 156 -10.07 -0.30 -0.02
C ILE A 156 -9.37 -1.54 0.57
N LEU A 157 -8.22 -1.92 0.02
CA LEU A 157 -7.42 -3.04 0.54
C LEU A 157 -7.01 -2.80 1.99
N GLN A 158 -6.49 -1.61 2.31
CA GLN A 158 -6.09 -1.23 3.66
C GLN A 158 -7.28 -1.32 4.63
N GLN A 159 -8.46 -0.82 4.23
CA GLN A 159 -9.67 -0.92 5.05
C GLN A 159 -10.11 -2.36 5.28
N ASN A 160 -10.10 -3.19 4.24
CA ASN A 160 -10.48 -4.60 4.33
C ASN A 160 -9.53 -5.37 5.25
N THR A 161 -8.22 -5.13 5.14
CA THR A 161 -7.20 -5.71 6.02
C THR A 161 -7.41 -5.25 7.46
N LYS A 162 -7.61 -3.95 7.72
CA LYS A 162 -7.93 -3.42 9.06
C LYS A 162 -9.18 -4.07 9.66
N LYS A 163 -10.25 -4.21 8.88
CA LYS A 163 -11.49 -4.89 9.32
C LYS A 163 -11.24 -6.36 9.66
N TYR A 164 -10.49 -7.07 8.83
CA TYR A 164 -10.14 -8.47 9.07
C TYR A 164 -9.28 -8.66 10.32
N LEU A 165 -8.24 -7.85 10.51
CA LEU A 165 -7.39 -7.90 11.68
C LEU A 165 -8.20 -7.68 12.96
N ARG A 166 -9.08 -6.67 12.99
CA ARG A 166 -9.98 -6.43 14.13
C ARG A 166 -10.85 -7.66 14.43
N SER A 167 -11.48 -8.23 13.42
CA SER A 167 -12.32 -9.44 13.59
C SER A 167 -11.51 -10.64 14.09
N SER A 168 -10.28 -10.81 13.58
CA SER A 168 -9.39 -11.90 13.97
C SER A 168 -8.94 -11.76 15.41
N THR A 169 -8.56 -10.55 15.84
CA THR A 169 -8.18 -10.27 17.23
C THR A 169 -9.33 -10.58 18.19
N VAL A 170 -10.56 -10.15 17.88
CA VAL A 170 -11.74 -10.46 18.70
C VAL A 170 -11.99 -11.98 18.77
N SER A 171 -11.86 -12.68 17.65
CA SER A 171 -12.01 -14.14 17.60
C SER A 171 -10.97 -14.85 18.49
N LEU A 172 -9.69 -14.45 18.39
CA LEU A 172 -8.61 -15.00 19.20
C LEU A 172 -8.80 -14.73 20.70
N LEU A 173 -9.21 -13.52 21.07
CA LEU A 173 -9.54 -13.19 22.46
C LEU A 173 -10.67 -14.07 23.01
N ASN A 174 -11.73 -14.26 22.22
CA ASN A 174 -12.83 -15.15 22.60
C ASN A 174 -12.38 -16.61 22.75
N GLN A 175 -11.47 -17.09 21.90
CA GLN A 175 -10.88 -18.43 22.04
C GLN A 175 -10.04 -18.53 23.32
N LEU A 176 -9.23 -17.54 23.62
CA LEU A 176 -8.41 -17.48 24.82
C LEU A 176 -9.27 -17.50 26.08
N VAL A 177 -10.34 -16.70 26.13
CA VAL A 177 -11.31 -16.69 27.23
C VAL A 177 -11.96 -18.06 27.40
N LYS A 178 -12.37 -18.72 26.31
CA LYS A 178 -12.94 -20.08 26.35
C LYS A 178 -11.95 -21.10 26.90
N ILE A 179 -10.67 -21.01 26.52
CA ILE A 179 -9.60 -21.88 27.05
C ILE A 179 -9.45 -21.65 28.56
N LYS A 180 -9.35 -20.38 29.00
CA LYS A 180 -9.21 -20.04 30.42
C LYS A 180 -10.41 -20.47 31.26
N LEU A 181 -11.63 -20.32 30.75
CA LEU A 181 -12.84 -20.82 31.42
C LEU A 181 -12.84 -22.35 31.54
N LYS A 182 -12.38 -23.07 30.50
CA LYS A 182 -12.24 -24.53 30.57
C LYS A 182 -11.19 -24.96 31.61
N GLU A 183 -10.05 -24.26 31.69
CA GLU A 183 -9.02 -24.49 32.71
C GLU A 183 -9.57 -24.25 34.13
N LEU A 184 -10.27 -23.13 34.34
CA LEU A 184 -10.85 -22.76 35.62
C LEU A 184 -11.95 -23.76 36.05
N LYS A 185 -12.79 -24.21 35.12
CA LYS A 185 -13.78 -25.26 35.38
C LYS A 185 -13.11 -26.58 35.80
N LYS A 186 -12.01 -26.98 35.14
CA LYS A 186 -11.24 -28.18 35.52
C LYS A 186 -10.65 -28.05 36.91
N MET A 187 -10.04 -26.89 37.24
CA MET A 187 -9.49 -26.60 38.56
C MET A 187 -10.55 -26.66 39.66
N LEU A 188 -11.71 -26.03 39.45
CA LEU A 188 -12.84 -26.10 40.39
C LEU A 188 -13.34 -27.53 40.58
N MET A 189 -13.48 -28.29 39.49
CA MET A 189 -13.90 -29.70 39.56
C MET A 189 -12.92 -30.56 40.38
N LEU A 190 -11.60 -30.37 40.19
CA LEU A 190 -10.57 -31.04 40.96
C LEU A 190 -10.61 -30.64 42.44
N TYR A 191 -10.77 -29.35 42.73
CA TYR A 191 -10.88 -28.84 44.10
C TYR A 191 -12.11 -29.41 44.83
N CYS A 192 -13.29 -29.38 44.20
CA CYS A 192 -14.50 -29.99 44.74
C CYS A 192 -14.34 -31.50 44.97
N ARG A 193 -13.69 -32.22 44.05
CA ARG A 193 -13.40 -33.65 44.20
C ARG A 193 -12.49 -33.93 45.40
N ASN A 194 -11.43 -33.14 45.59
CA ASN A 194 -10.51 -33.27 46.72
C ASN A 194 -11.20 -32.95 48.06
N LEU A 195 -12.05 -31.92 48.12
CA LEU A 195 -12.87 -31.64 49.31
C LEU A 195 -13.84 -32.77 49.65
N PHE A 196 -14.42 -33.42 48.64
CA PHE A 196 -15.32 -34.56 48.85
C PHE A 196 -14.56 -35.79 49.36
N GLN A 197 -13.35 -36.03 48.85
CA GLN A 197 -12.46 -37.09 49.33
C GLN A 197 -11.99 -36.84 50.77
N SER A 198 -11.62 -35.61 51.12
CA SER A 198 -11.18 -35.28 52.48
C SER A 198 -12.30 -35.41 53.53
N LYS A 199 -13.54 -35.05 53.16
CA LYS A 199 -14.72 -35.30 54.01
C LYS A 199 -14.97 -36.80 54.22
N LYS A 200 -14.83 -37.64 53.17
CA LYS A 200 -14.96 -39.10 53.30
C LYS A 200 -13.90 -39.69 54.22
N THR A 201 -12.65 -39.23 54.16
CA THR A 201 -11.57 -39.71 55.05
C THR A 201 -11.78 -39.27 56.51
N LEU A 202 -12.33 -38.07 56.75
CA LEU A 202 -12.69 -37.62 58.10
C LEU A 202 -13.83 -38.44 58.71
N THR A 203 -14.85 -38.81 57.92
CA THR A 203 -15.92 -39.70 58.39
C THR A 203 -15.47 -41.15 58.57
N ALA A 204 -14.48 -41.62 57.81
CA ALA A 204 -13.94 -42.98 57.94
C ALA A 204 -13.00 -43.14 59.15
N ASN A 205 -12.30 -42.08 59.56
CA ASN A 205 -11.42 -42.08 60.73
C ASN A 205 -12.10 -41.57 62.02
N GLY A 206 -13.36 -41.11 61.93
CA GLY A 206 -14.14 -40.56 63.04
C GLY A 206 -15.07 -41.55 63.75
N VAL A 207 -14.97 -42.85 63.46
CA VAL A 207 -15.60 -43.91 64.26
C VAL A 207 -14.52 -44.65 65.03
N ILE A 208 -14.08 -44.06 66.13
CA ILE A 208 -13.43 -44.78 67.22
C ILE A 208 -14.15 -44.31 68.49
N GLY A 209 -14.83 -45.25 69.14
CA GLY A 209 -15.15 -45.28 70.58
C GLY A 209 -15.89 -44.10 71.16
#